data_AF-A0AAD7AJV1-F1
#
_entry.id   AF-A0AAD7AJV1-F1
#
_cell.length_a   1.000
_cell.length_b   1.000
_cell.length_c   1.000
_cell.angle_alpha   90.00
_cell.angle_beta   90.00
_cell.angle_gamma   90.00
#
_symmetry.space_group_name_H-M   'P 1'
#
loop_
_entity.id
_entity.type
_entity.pdbx_description
1 polymer ?
#
loop_
_entity_poly.entity_id
_entity_poly.type
_entity_poly.pdbx_seq_one_letter_code
_entity_poly.pdbx_strand_id
1 'polypeptide(L)'
;ENKVQEAVIGIQTGVYKNVRQAVEALEIPKQAATIRRRLEGNFKPRIDSQVQRQLLTPTQEEVLAEWMKFYGFAGLPLNKKTVAARVKALCRQSPGKNWMGHFLGCHPDCTPGRPSGLDPKRVTAFN
;
A
#
# COMPACT_ATOMS: atom_id res chain seq x y z
N GLU A 1 10.32 3.79 13.34
CA GLU A 1 10.82 3.20 12.09
C GLU A 1 11.74 4.17 11.34
N ASN A 2 11.29 5.39 11.01
CA ASN A 2 12.07 6.39 10.27
C ASN A 2 13.46 6.68 10.87
N LYS A 3 13.55 6.98 12.17
CA LYS A 3 14.85 7.23 12.84
C LYS A 3 15.83 6.05 12.75
N VAL A 4 15.34 4.80 12.72
CA VAL A 4 16.20 3.61 12.55
C VAL A 4 16.74 3.53 11.13
N GLN A 5 15.90 3.85 10.14
CA GLN A 5 16.31 3.89 8.73
C GLN A 5 17.35 4.99 8.49
N GLU A 6 17.10 6.17 9.05
CA GLU A 6 18.01 7.32 9.03
C GLU A 6 19.36 6.99 9.67
N ALA A 7 19.37 6.31 10.83
CA ALA A 7 20.59 5.83 11.47
C ALA A 7 21.39 4.88 10.57
N VAL A 8 20.73 3.93 9.90
CA VAL A 8 21.37 2.97 8.99
C VAL A 8 21.99 3.70 7.79
N ILE A 9 21.24 4.61 7.16
CA ILE A 9 21.71 5.41 6.03
C ILE A 9 22.88 6.30 6.46
N GLY A 10 22.78 6.96 7.61
CA GLY A 10 23.82 7.83 8.14
C GLY A 10 25.13 7.08 8.44
N ILE A 11 25.06 5.82 8.87
CA ILE A 11 26.25 4.98 9.05
C ILE A 11 26.84 4.56 7.71
N GLN A 12 26.00 4.14 6.75
CA GLN A 12 26.45 3.73 5.41
C GLN A 12 27.08 4.89 4.61
N THR A 13 26.56 6.11 4.78
CA THR A 13 27.06 7.33 4.13
C THR A 13 28.22 7.98 4.88
N GLY A 14 28.59 7.47 6.05
CA GLY A 14 29.72 7.96 6.86
C GLY A 14 29.42 9.18 7.74
N VAL A 15 28.16 9.62 7.82
CA VAL A 15 27.70 10.69 8.73
C VAL A 15 27.92 10.29 10.19
N TYR A 16 27.70 9.01 10.53
CA TYR A 16 27.99 8.46 11.84
C TYR A 16 29.09 7.41 11.76
N LYS A 17 30.08 7.51 12.64
CA LYS A 17 31.23 6.60 12.70
C LYS A 17 30.83 5.18 13.11
N ASN A 18 29.82 5.03 13.95
CA ASN A 18 29.33 3.75 14.44
C ASN A 18 27.90 3.84 14.98
N VAL A 19 27.30 2.68 15.26
CA VAL A 19 25.92 2.56 15.77
C VAL A 19 25.70 3.36 17.06
N ARG A 20 26.70 3.42 17.96
CA ARG A 20 26.57 4.13 19.24
C ARG A 20 26.39 5.63 19.01
N GLN A 21 27.20 6.22 18.14
CA GLN A 21 27.09 7.63 17.79
C GLN A 21 25.75 7.95 17.10
N ALA A 22 25.30 7.11 16.16
CA ALA A 22 24.02 7.30 15.48
C ALA A 22 22.83 7.25 16.47
N VAL A 23 22.89 6.32 17.42
CA VAL A 23 21.85 6.11 18.42
C VAL A 23 21.76 7.25 19.43
N GLU A 24 22.91 7.81 19.82
CA GLU A 24 23.00 8.97 20.70
C GLU A 24 22.52 10.24 19.99
N ALA A 25 22.95 10.45 18.74
CA ALA A 25 22.53 11.60 17.93
C ALA A 25 21.02 11.62 17.61
N LEU A 26 20.39 10.45 17.46
CA LEU A 26 18.96 10.33 17.13
C LEU A 26 18.07 10.00 18.35
N GLU A 27 18.67 9.89 19.53
CA GLU A 27 18.02 9.60 20.82
C GLU A 27 17.23 8.27 20.84
N ILE A 28 17.82 7.20 20.30
CA ILE A 28 17.16 5.89 20.14
C ILE A 28 17.94 4.71 20.77
N PRO A 29 18.35 4.77 22.05
CA PRO A 29 19.22 3.77 22.70
C PRO A 29 18.73 2.34 22.58
N LYS A 30 17.41 2.14 22.70
CA LYS A 30 16.76 0.81 22.65
C LYS A 30 16.84 0.14 21.27
N GLN A 31 17.23 0.87 20.22
CA GLN A 31 17.15 0.40 18.83
C GLN A 31 18.51 0.02 18.25
N ALA A 32 19.59 0.10 19.04
CA ALA A 32 20.95 -0.25 18.63
C ALA A 32 21.08 -1.67 18.05
N ALA A 33 20.43 -2.66 18.67
CA ALA A 33 20.42 -4.04 18.18
C ALA A 33 19.74 -4.17 16.82
N THR A 34 18.64 -3.43 16.60
CA THR A 34 17.91 -3.41 15.33
C THR A 34 18.75 -2.77 14.22
N ILE A 35 19.47 -1.69 14.52
CA ILE A 35 20.37 -1.02 13.55
C ILE A 35 21.50 -1.98 13.13
N ARG A 36 22.13 -2.68 14.08
CA ARG A 36 23.16 -3.69 13.77
C ARG A 36 22.62 -4.79 12.85
N ARG A 37 21.48 -5.39 13.19
CA ARG A 37 20.84 -6.43 12.37
C ARG A 37 20.51 -5.96 10.95
N ARG A 38 20.15 -4.69 10.77
CA ARG A 38 19.90 -4.09 9.45
C ARG A 38 21.19 -3.89 8.66
N LEU A 39 22.26 -3.41 9.31
CA LEU A 39 23.58 -3.26 8.68
C LEU A 39 24.21 -4.59 8.27
N GLU A 40 23.99 -5.64 9.07
CA GLU A 40 24.42 -7.02 8.76
C GLU A 40 23.58 -7.67 7.65
N GLY A 41 22.51 -7.02 7.16
CA GLY A 41 21.61 -7.56 6.15
C GLY A 41 20.64 -8.63 6.66
N ASN A 42 20.66 -8.95 7.95
CA ASN A 42 19.81 -9.97 8.58
C ASN A 42 18.33 -9.57 8.63
N PHE A 43 18.02 -8.27 8.61
CA PHE A 43 16.66 -7.76 8.68
C PHE A 43 16.43 -6.66 7.64
N LYS A 44 15.35 -6.80 6.86
CA LYS A 44 14.85 -5.74 6.00
C LYS A 44 13.94 -4.78 6.77
N PRO A 45 13.88 -3.50 6.36
CA PRO A 45 12.84 -2.58 6.79
C PRO A 45 11.44 -3.20 6.65
N ARG A 46 10.52 -2.79 7.54
CA ARG A 46 9.15 -3.32 7.52
C ARG A 46 8.44 -3.05 6.19
N ILE A 47 8.69 -1.89 5.59
CA ILE A 47 8.13 -1.48 4.30
C ILE A 47 8.54 -2.47 3.21
N ASP A 48 9.84 -2.76 3.09
CA ASP A 48 10.35 -3.70 2.08
C ASP A 48 9.84 -5.13 2.28
N SER A 49 9.71 -5.53 3.55
CA SER A 49 9.12 -6.84 3.91
C SER A 49 7.63 -6.91 3.56
N GLN A 50 6.92 -5.78 3.65
CA GLN A 50 5.51 -5.69 3.31
C GLN A 50 5.30 -5.76 1.80
N VAL A 51 6.15 -5.11 0.99
CA VAL A 51 6.11 -5.21 -0.49
C VAL A 51 6.26 -6.65 -0.94
N GLN A 52 7.15 -7.45 -0.33
CA GLN A 52 7.30 -8.86 -0.70
C GLN A 52 6.11 -9.75 -0.31
N ARG A 53 5.26 -9.30 0.63
CA ARG A 53 4.08 -10.04 1.07
C ARG A 53 2.79 -9.58 0.38
N GLN A 54 2.85 -8.51 -0.40
CA GLN A 54 1.70 -8.02 -1.16
C GLN A 54 1.38 -8.97 -2.32
N LEU A 55 0.08 -9.12 -2.57
CA LEU A 55 -0.44 -9.93 -3.68
C LEU A 55 -0.12 -9.33 -5.04
N LEU A 56 -0.09 -8.00 -5.09
CA LEU A 56 0.25 -7.22 -6.27
C LEU A 56 1.59 -6.52 -6.02
N THR A 57 2.41 -6.41 -7.06
CA THR A 57 3.53 -5.47 -7.06
C THR A 57 3.01 -4.03 -7.03
N PRO A 58 3.79 -3.04 -6.57
CA PRO A 58 3.38 -1.64 -6.56
C PRO A 58 2.83 -1.16 -7.91
N THR A 59 3.51 -1.51 -9.00
CA THR A 59 3.07 -1.18 -10.37
C THR A 59 1.73 -1.84 -10.75
N GLN A 60 1.51 -3.10 -10.37
CA GLN A 60 0.23 -3.76 -10.62
C GLN A 60 -0.90 -3.15 -9.78
N GLU A 61 -0.59 -2.71 -8.56
CA GLU A 61 -1.53 -2.05 -7.68
C GLU A 61 -1.97 -0.69 -8.25
N GLU A 62 -1.03 0.10 -8.77
CA GLU A 62 -1.30 1.36 -9.48
C GLU A 62 -2.17 1.15 -10.72
N VAL A 63 -1.81 0.18 -11.58
CA VAL A 63 -2.60 -0.15 -12.78
C VAL A 63 -4.03 -0.56 -12.41
N LEU A 64 -4.21 -1.31 -11.31
CA LEU A 64 -5.54 -1.68 -10.85
C LEU A 64 -6.32 -0.45 -10.35
N ALA A 65 -5.67 0.45 -9.60
CA ALA A 65 -6.28 1.68 -9.10
C ALA A 65 -6.72 2.60 -10.25
N GLU A 66 -5.86 2.82 -11.25
CA GLU A 66 -6.21 3.58 -12.45
C GLU A 66 -7.37 2.96 -13.22
N TRP A 67 -7.36 1.64 -13.40
CA TRP A 67 -8.45 0.92 -14.03
C TRP A 67 -9.77 1.09 -13.26
N MET A 68 -9.73 1.06 -11.92
CA MET A 68 -10.91 1.30 -11.10
C MET A 68 -11.44 2.74 -11.22
N LYS A 69 -10.53 3.73 -11.24
CA LYS A 69 -10.89 5.14 -11.45
C LYS A 69 -11.53 5.36 -12.80
N PHE A 70 -10.97 4.78 -13.86
CA PHE A 70 -11.54 4.85 -15.21
C PHE A 70 -12.99 4.35 -15.23
N TYR A 71 -13.29 3.23 -14.58
CA TYR A 71 -14.67 2.73 -14.48
C TYR A 71 -15.58 3.69 -13.69
N GLY A 72 -15.06 4.27 -12.61
CA GLY A 72 -15.77 5.31 -11.86
C GLY A 72 -16.12 6.53 -12.72
N PHE A 73 -15.16 7.04 -13.50
CA PHE A 73 -15.37 8.15 -14.43
C PHE A 73 -16.33 7.80 -15.58
N ALA A 74 -16.27 6.56 -16.08
CA ALA A 74 -17.18 6.07 -17.12
C ALA A 74 -18.60 5.79 -16.60
N GLY A 75 -18.86 5.95 -15.30
CA GLY A 75 -20.16 5.61 -14.68
C GLY A 75 -20.46 4.11 -14.69
N LEU A 76 -19.44 3.27 -14.87
CA LEU A 76 -19.58 1.82 -14.94
C LEU A 76 -19.44 1.22 -13.53
N PRO A 77 -20.44 0.47 -13.05
CA PRO A 77 -20.39 -0.10 -11.71
C PRO A 77 -19.33 -1.21 -11.63
N LEU A 78 -18.46 -1.13 -10.63
CA LEU A 78 -17.54 -2.20 -10.27
C LEU A 78 -18.08 -3.01 -9.11
N ASN A 79 -18.02 -4.34 -9.25
CA ASN A 79 -18.31 -5.27 -8.17
C ASN A 79 -17.03 -5.99 -7.73
N LYS A 80 -17.04 -6.54 -6.51
CA LYS A 80 -15.88 -7.25 -5.93
C LYS A 80 -15.42 -8.43 -6.78
N LYS A 81 -16.32 -9.13 -7.49
CA LYS A 81 -15.99 -10.28 -8.33
C LYS A 81 -15.23 -9.84 -9.59
N THR A 82 -15.65 -8.74 -10.23
CA THR A 82 -14.98 -8.16 -11.39
C THR A 82 -13.56 -7.71 -11.04
N VAL A 83 -13.41 -7.03 -9.90
CA VAL A 83 -12.09 -6.62 -9.41
C VAL A 83 -11.23 -7.85 -9.08
N ALA A 84 -11.78 -8.86 -8.40
CA ALA A 84 -11.05 -10.09 -8.09
C ALA A 84 -10.61 -10.86 -9.35
N ALA A 85 -11.45 -10.89 -10.39
CA ALA A 85 -11.08 -11.47 -11.68
C ALA A 85 -9.93 -10.70 -12.36
N ARG A 86 -9.95 -9.36 -12.29
CA ARG A 86 -8.87 -8.52 -12.80
C ARG A 86 -7.56 -8.73 -12.03
N VAL A 87 -7.62 -8.78 -10.70
CA VAL A 87 -6.47 -9.12 -9.83
C VAL A 87 -5.90 -10.48 -10.20
N LYS A 88 -6.76 -11.50 -10.35
CA LYS A 88 -6.32 -12.84 -10.77
C LYS A 88 -5.65 -12.83 -12.15
N ALA A 89 -6.12 -12.00 -13.08
CA ALA A 89 -5.47 -11.85 -14.37
C ALA A 89 -4.08 -11.19 -14.26
N LEU A 90 -3.90 -10.24 -13.33
CA LEU A 90 -2.63 -9.54 -13.11
C LEU A 90 -1.57 -10.41 -12.40
N CYS A 91 -1.93 -11.12 -11.34
CA CYS A 91 -0.97 -11.84 -10.49
C CYS A 91 -1.14 -13.37 -10.47
N ARG A 92 -2.06 -13.92 -11.26
CA ARG A 92 -2.41 -15.37 -11.31
C ARG A 92 -2.91 -15.96 -9.99
N GLN A 93 -3.21 -15.11 -9.00
CA GLN A 93 -3.71 -15.50 -7.69
C GLN A 93 -5.03 -14.80 -7.37
N SER A 94 -5.94 -15.50 -6.71
CA SER A 94 -7.20 -14.91 -6.28
C SER A 94 -7.00 -14.13 -4.97
N PRO A 95 -7.50 -12.88 -4.87
CA PRO A 95 -7.43 -12.13 -3.63
C PRO A 95 -8.29 -12.78 -2.53
N GLY A 96 -7.80 -12.71 -1.29
CA GLY A 96 -8.57 -13.17 -0.13
C GLY A 96 -9.79 -12.31 0.16
N LYS A 97 -10.75 -12.82 0.96
CA LYS A 97 -12.04 -12.15 1.24
C LYS A 97 -11.92 -10.72 1.78
N ASN A 98 -10.87 -10.43 2.54
CA ASN A 98 -10.63 -9.12 3.16
C ASN A 98 -9.71 -8.22 2.31
N TRP A 99 -9.09 -8.75 1.27
CA TRP A 99 -8.08 -8.05 0.47
C TRP A 99 -8.64 -6.76 -0.14
N MET A 100 -9.86 -6.82 -0.68
CA MET A 100 -10.53 -5.65 -1.25
C MET A 100 -10.72 -4.51 -0.24
N GLY A 101 -11.02 -4.84 1.03
CA GLY A 101 -11.18 -3.83 2.07
C GLY A 101 -9.85 -3.14 2.40
N HIS A 102 -8.76 -3.91 2.47
CA HIS A 102 -7.42 -3.36 2.66
C HIS A 102 -6.97 -2.51 1.47
N PHE A 103 -7.19 -2.99 0.24
CA PHE A 103 -6.88 -2.24 -0.98
C PHE A 103 -7.58 -0.87 -1.00
N LEU A 104 -8.89 -0.83 -0.73
CA LEU A 104 -9.64 0.43 -0.66
C LEU A 104 -9.20 1.34 0.50
N GLY A 105 -8.73 0.77 1.61
CA GLY A 105 -8.12 1.55 2.69
C GLY A 105 -6.79 2.21 2.29
N CYS A 106 -6.05 1.60 1.38
CA CYS A 106 -4.83 2.17 0.80
C CYS A 106 -5.13 3.17 -0.34
N HIS A 107 -6.25 2.99 -1.05
CA HIS A 107 -6.69 3.81 -2.19
C HIS A 107 -8.06 4.47 -1.92
N PRO A 108 -8.12 5.49 -1.04
CA PRO A 108 -9.38 6.11 -0.66
C PRO A 108 -10.10 6.83 -1.81
N ASP A 109 -9.34 7.23 -2.83
CA ASP A 109 -9.83 7.80 -4.09
C ASP A 109 -10.57 6.80 -4.98
N CYS A 110 -10.42 5.50 -4.74
CA CYS A 110 -11.09 4.42 -5.47
C CYS A 110 -12.36 3.91 -4.77
N THR A 111 -12.86 4.64 -3.76
CA THR A 111 -13.99 4.17 -2.93
C THR A 111 -15.27 4.03 -3.76
N PRO A 112 -15.83 2.80 -3.88
CA PRO A 112 -17.07 2.60 -4.61
C PRO A 112 -18.23 3.26 -3.87
N GLY A 113 -18.84 4.27 -4.48
CA GLY A 113 -20.09 4.84 -4.01
C GLY A 113 -21.24 3.83 -4.13
N ARG A 114 -22.16 3.83 -3.16
CA ARG A 114 -23.46 3.20 -3.38
C ARG A 114 -24.25 4.10 -4.32
N PRO A 115 -24.76 3.61 -5.46
CA PRO A 115 -25.73 4.38 -6.21
C PRO A 115 -26.93 4.64 -5.29
N SER A 116 -27.18 5.90 -4.96
CA SER A 116 -28.47 6.27 -4.38
C SER A 116 -29.52 6.09 -5.46
N GLY A 117 -30.73 5.66 -5.09
CA GLY A 117 -31.84 5.59 -6.02
C GLY A 117 -31.98 6.90 -6.79
N LEU A 118 -32.36 6.80 -8.07
CA LEU A 118 -32.74 7.97 -8.85
C LEU A 118 -33.81 8.75 -8.08
N ASP A 119 -33.68 10.07 -8.03
CA ASP A 119 -34.73 10.93 -7.48
C ASP A 119 -36.06 10.59 -8.17
N PRO A 120 -37.14 10.30 -7.42
CA PRO A 120 -38.44 9.95 -8.00
C PRO A 120 -38.93 10.92 -9.08
N LYS A 121 -38.59 12.22 -8.97
CA LYS A 121 -38.93 13.26 -9.97
C LYS A 121 -38.13 13.12 -11.26
N ARG A 122 -36.95 12.49 -11.22
CA ARG A 122 -36.11 12.20 -12.40
C ARG A 122 -36.50 10.90 -13.08
N VAL A 123 -37.06 9.94 -12.34
CA VAL A 123 -37.56 8.67 -12.91
C VAL A 123 -38.70 8.91 -13.90
N THR A 124 -39.55 9.91 -13.67
CA THR A 124 -40.67 10.25 -14.57
C THR A 124 -40.28 10.88 -15.90
N ALA A 125 -39.03 11.36 -16.05
CA ALA A 125 -38.57 12.03 -17.29
C ALA A 125 -38.04 11.07 -18.37
N PHE A 126 -37.96 9.77 -18.07
CA PHE A 126 -37.46 8.73 -18.98
C PHE A 126 -38.56 7.82 -19.56
N ASN A 127 -39.83 8.15 -19.31
CA ASN A 127 -41.02 7.51 -19.88
C ASN A 127 -41.75 8.48 -20.82
#